data_AF-A0A661R0T4-F1
#
_entry.id   AF-A0A661R0T4-F1
#
_cell.length_a   1.000
_cell.length_b   1.000
_cell.length_c   1.000
_cell.angle_alpha   90.00
_cell.angle_beta   90.00
_cell.angle_gamma   90.00
#
_symmetry.space_group_name_H-M   'P 1'
#
loop_
_entity.id
_entity.type
_entity.pdbx_description
1 polymer ?
#
loop_
_entity_poly.entity_id
_entity_poly.type
_entity_poly.pdbx_seq_one_letter_code
_entity_poly.pdbx_strand_id
1 'polypeptide(L)' 'MSEYVHKSHNVAVLIYHLVFPAKYRRVVFDEAIDAELKEICLEIEKR' A
#
# COMPACT_ATOMS: atom_id res chain seq x y z
N MET A 1 15.21 6.08 -0.43
CA MET A 1 16.26 5.04 -0.32
C MET A 1 15.58 3.82 0.28
N SER A 2 15.65 2.64 -0.34
CA SER A 2 15.01 1.44 0.20
C SER A 2 15.78 0.89 1.40
N GLU A 3 15.08 0.41 2.42
CA GLU A 3 15.68 -0.14 3.64
C GLU A 3 15.99 -1.63 3.48
N TYR A 4 17.14 -2.07 4.00
CA TYR A 4 17.54 -3.47 4.05
C TYR A 4 16.99 -4.12 5.32
N VAL A 5 16.27 -5.23 5.16
CA VAL A 5 15.80 -6.05 6.28
C VAL A 5 16.83 -7.14 6.55
N HIS A 6 17.47 -7.06 7.71
CA HIS A 6 18.42 -8.05 8.19
C HIS A 6 17.73 -9.01 9.17
N LYS A 7 17.78 -10.31 8.86
CA LYS A 7 17.39 -11.44 9.71
C LYS A 7 18.63 -12.31 9.96
N SER A 8 18.57 -13.21 10.94
CA SER A 8 19.74 -14.00 11.39
C SER A 8 20.52 -14.70 10.27
N HIS A 9 19.86 -15.08 9.18
CA HIS A 9 20.48 -15.76 8.04
C HIS A 9 20.08 -15.17 6.68
N ASN A 10 19.45 -13.99 6.66
CA ASN A 10 18.95 -13.41 5.42
C ASN A 10 19.04 -11.88 5.44
N VAL A 11 19.44 -11.30 4.32
CA VAL A 11 19.41 -9.86 4.08
C VAL A 11 18.66 -9.62 2.79
N ALA A 12 17.57 -8.86 2.85
CA ALA A 12 16.70 -8.62 1.71
C ALA A 12 16.25 -7.16 1.62
N VAL A 13 15.94 -6.71 0.40
CA VAL A 13 15.23 -5.46 0.13
C VAL A 13 14.04 -5.82 -0.75
N LEU A 14 12.84 -5.47 -0.31
CA LEU A 14 11.61 -5.76 -1.03
C LEU A 14 10.94 -4.45 -1.43
N ILE A 15 10.73 -4.26 -2.73
CA ILE A 15 10.06 -3.09 -3.31
C ILE A 15 8.99 -3.59 -4.26
N TYR A 16 7.76 -3.13 -4.07
CA TYR A 16 6.61 -3.53 -4.87
C TYR A 16 5.92 -2.31 -5.46
N HIS A 17 5.45 -2.42 -6.70
CA HIS A 17 4.55 -1.46 -7.33
C HIS A 17 3.20 -2.14 -7.55
N LEU A 18 2.21 -1.79 -6.74
CA LEU A 18 0.88 -2.41 -6.74
C LEU A 18 -0.16 -1.42 -7.26
N VAL A 19 -1.01 -1.87 -8.18
CA VAL A 19 -2.09 -1.07 -8.78
C VAL A 19 -3.38 -1.87 -8.80
N PHE A 20 -4.46 -1.28 -8.29
CA PHE A 20 -5.77 -1.94 -8.17
C PHE A 20 -6.87 -1.08 -8.79
N PRO A 21 -7.55 -1.52 -9.87
CA PRO A 21 -8.65 -0.77 -10.44
C PRO A 21 -9.95 -0.96 -9.63
N ALA A 22 -10.80 0.06 -9.64
CA ALA A 22 -12.17 -0.06 -9.11
C ALA A 22 -12.97 -1.13 -9.88
N LYS A 23 -13.95 -1.74 -9.19
CA LYS A 23 -14.84 -2.73 -9.80
C LYS A 23 -15.50 -2.13 -11.05
N TYR A 24 -15.39 -2.84 -12.17
CA TYR A 24 -15.86 -2.40 -13.50
C TYR A 24 -15.24 -1.09 -14.01
N ARG A 25 -14.07 -0.68 -13.50
CA ARG A 25 -13.39 0.59 -13.83
C ARG A 25 -14.30 1.82 -13.71
N ARG A 26 -15.26 1.79 -12.78
CA ARG A 26 -16.13 2.92 -12.52
C ARG A 26 -15.32 4.07 -11.92
N VAL A 27 -15.65 5.30 -12.30
CA VAL A 27 -15.08 6.53 -11.71
C VAL A 27 -15.81 6.77 -10.38
N VAL A 28 -15.31 6.14 -9.32
CA VAL A 28 -15.89 6.18 -7.97
C VAL A 28 -15.01 6.91 -6.96
N PHE A 29 -13.85 7.39 -7.39
CA PHE A 29 -12.92 8.11 -6.54
C PHE A 29 -13.21 9.60 -6.61
N ASP A 30 -13.54 10.17 -5.45
CA ASP A 30 -13.57 11.60 -5.18
C ASP A 30 -12.61 11.90 -4.02
N GLU A 31 -12.42 13.18 -3.67
CA GLU A 31 -11.47 13.59 -2.64
C GLU A 31 -11.76 12.96 -1.26
N ALA A 32 -13.04 12.71 -0.94
CA ALA A 32 -13.43 12.13 0.34
C ALA A 32 -13.12 10.62 0.38
N ILE A 33 -13.45 9.90 -0.70
CA ILE A 33 -13.17 8.47 -0.83
C ILE A 33 -11.66 8.21 -0.88
N ASP A 34 -10.89 9.05 -1.56
CA ASP A 34 -9.43 8.95 -1.60
C ASP A 34 -8.79 9.13 -0.21
N ALA A 35 -9.29 10.10 0.59
CA ALA A 35 -8.81 10.34 1.95
C ALA A 35 -9.11 9.15 2.87
N GLU A 36 -10.36 8.66 2.84
CA GLU A 36 -10.80 7.52 3.66
C GLU A 36 -10.03 6.24 3.29
N LEU A 37 -9.87 5.95 2.00
CA LEU A 37 -9.14 4.76 1.55
C LEU A 37 -7.67 4.80 2.01
N LYS A 38 -7.03 5.97 1.95
CA LYS A 38 -5.67 6.16 2.46
C LYS A 38 -5.60 5.88 3.96
N GLU A 39 -6.54 6.39 4.74
CA GLU A 39 -6.59 6.18 6.19
C GLU A 39 -6.78 4.70 6.54
N ILE A 40 -7.68 4.00 5.84
CA ILE A 40 -7.84 2.54 5.97
C ILE A 40 -6.53 1.80 5.69
N CYS A 41 -5.81 2.15 4.62
CA CYS A 41 -4.53 1.51 4.30
C CYS A 41 -3.46 1.74 5.38
N LEU A 42 -3.39 2.96 5.94
CA LEU A 42 -2.48 3.29 7.04
C LEU A 42 -2.86 2.56 8.33
N GLU A 43 -4.15 2.36 8.60
CA GLU A 43 -4.61 1.55 9.74
C GLU A 43 -4.31 0.05 9.56
N ILE A 44 -4.36 -0.45 8.32
CA ILE A 44 -3.95 -1.84 8.01
C ILE A 44 -2.44 -2.01 8.21
N GLU A 45 -1.63 -1.02 7.83
CA GLU A 45 -0.16 -1.05 8.01
C GLU A 45 0.25 -1.20 9.50
N LYS A 46 -0.54 -0.64 10.42
CA LYS A 46 -0.27 -0.70 11.86
C LYS A 46 -0.57 -2.07 12.49
N ARG A 47 -1.22 -2.99 11.78
CA ARG A 47 -1.60 -4.33 12.28
C ARG A 47 -0.48 -5.33 12.05
#